data_AF-A0A3D0QAY7-F1
#
_entry.id   AF-A0A3D0QAY7-F1
#
_cell.length_a   1.000
_cell.length_b   1.000
_cell.length_c   1.000
_cell.angle_alpha   90.00
_cell.angle_beta   90.00
_cell.angle_gamma   90.00
#
_symmetry.space_group_name_H-M   'P 1'
#
loop_
_entity.id
_entity.type
_entity.pdbx_description
1 polymer ?
#
loop_
_entity_poly.entity_id
_entity_poly.type
_entity_poly.pdbx_seq_one_letter_code
_entity_poly.pdbx_strand_id
1 'polypeptide(L)' 'MASELLLRGKTLDSALIELVGADCNLDCTYCFYLERASEFPDAKVHRMSEGVLEEAVKQIL' A
#
# COMPACT_ATOMS: atom_id res chain seq x y z
N MET A 1 -15.68 -21.08 -0.19
CA MET A 1 -15.34 -22.05 -1.27
C MET A 1 -15.39 -21.32 -2.60
N ALA A 2 -14.23 -21.10 -3.23
CA ALA A 2 -14.01 -20.45 -4.55
C ALA A 2 -13.59 -18.96 -4.62
N SER A 3 -12.75 -18.46 -3.70
CA SER A 3 -12.03 -17.18 -3.97
C SER A 3 -10.60 -17.09 -3.42
N GLU A 4 -10.02 -18.17 -2.88
CA GLU A 4 -8.72 -18.11 -2.17
C GLU A 4 -7.52 -18.67 -2.95
N LEU A 5 -7.66 -19.07 -4.22
CA LEU A 5 -6.58 -19.81 -4.88
C LEU A 5 -6.40 -19.51 -6.38
N LEU A 6 -6.30 -18.22 -6.75
CA LEU A 6 -5.95 -17.79 -8.11
C LEU A 6 -4.71 -16.89 -8.19
N LEU A 7 -3.78 -17.00 -7.24
CA LEU A 7 -2.40 -16.46 -7.40
C LEU A 7 -1.38 -17.55 -7.72
N ARG A 8 -1.83 -18.68 -8.27
CA ARG A 8 -0.94 -19.77 -8.68
C ARG A 8 -0.27 -19.42 -10.01
N GLY A 9 0.96 -18.90 -9.95
CA GLY A 9 1.92 -19.06 -11.05
C GLY A 9 2.75 -17.85 -11.50
N LYS A 10 2.93 -16.80 -10.69
CA LYS A 10 3.92 -15.76 -11.02
C LYS A 10 4.82 -15.50 -9.80
N THR A 11 6.12 -15.68 -9.98
CA THR A 11 7.12 -15.20 -9.04
C THR A 11 7.10 -13.67 -9.08
N LEU A 12 7.04 -13.03 -7.91
CA LEU A 12 7.18 -11.59 -7.78
C LEU A 12 8.66 -11.25 -7.67
N ASP A 13 9.22 -10.65 -8.71
CA ASP A 13 10.66 -10.29 -8.73
C ASP A 13 10.94 -8.98 -7.97
N SER A 14 9.94 -8.10 -7.86
CA SER A 14 10.04 -6.83 -7.12
C SER A 14 8.64 -6.28 -6.77
N ALA A 15 8.57 -5.45 -5.74
CA ALA A 15 7.35 -4.74 -5.32
C ALA A 15 7.68 -3.30 -4.89
N LEU A 16 6.78 -2.37 -5.20
CA LEU A 16 6.79 -1.00 -4.69
C LEU A 16 5.63 -0.86 -3.70
N ILE A 17 5.92 -0.44 -2.48
CA ILE A 17 4.95 -0.37 -1.38
C ILE A 17 5.00 1.01 -0.74
N GLU A 18 3.82 1.63 -0.59
CA GLU A 18 3.64 2.88 0.17
C GLU A 18 3.13 2.56 1.58
N LEU A 19 3.95 2.83 2.60
CA LEU A 19 3.61 2.50 3.99
C LEU A 19 2.65 3.51 4.66
N VAL A 20 2.54 4.70 4.07
CA VAL A 20 1.77 5.85 4.61
C VAL A 20 0.78 6.42 3.59
N GLY A 21 0.49 5.68 2.51
CA GLY A 21 -0.33 6.17 1.41
C GLY A 21 0.12 7.55 0.92
N ALA A 22 -0.85 8.45 0.73
CA ALA A 22 -0.60 9.83 0.31
C ALA A 22 -0.20 10.80 1.45
N ASP A 23 -0.07 10.32 2.70
CA ASP A 23 0.26 11.19 3.83
C ASP A 23 1.73 11.63 3.76
N CYS A 24 1.96 12.94 3.71
CA CYS A 24 3.30 13.53 3.68
C CYS A 24 3.34 14.80 4.55
N ASN A 25 4.50 15.10 5.13
CA ASN A 25 4.73 16.30 5.93
C ASN A 25 5.17 17.52 5.12
N LEU A 26 5.20 17.40 3.79
CA LEU A 26 5.55 18.46 2.84
C LEU A 26 4.36 18.76 1.93
N ASP A 27 4.24 20.02 1.54
CA ASP A 27 3.17 20.52 0.65
C ASP A 27 3.78 21.07 -0.66
N CYS A 28 4.41 20.18 -1.42
CA CYS A 28 5.07 20.56 -2.67
C CYS A 28 4.01 20.94 -3.71
N THR A 29 4.13 22.14 -4.30
CA THR A 29 3.18 22.67 -5.30
C THR A 29 3.09 21.86 -6.59
N TYR A 30 3.99 20.90 -6.80
CA TYR A 30 4.04 20.01 -7.96
C TYR A 30 3.68 18.55 -7.63
N CYS A 31 3.34 18.24 -6.37
CA CYS A 31 3.13 16.85 -5.97
C CYS A 31 1.70 16.40 -6.28
N PHE A 32 1.55 15.57 -7.31
CA PHE A 32 0.26 14.98 -7.66
C PHE A 32 -0.16 13.81 -6.75
N TYR A 33 0.73 13.33 -5.86
CA TYR A 33 0.43 12.21 -4.96
C TYR A 33 -0.45 12.62 -3.76
N LEU A 34 -0.32 13.85 -3.28
CA LEU A 34 -1.09 14.33 -2.11
C LEU A 34 -2.61 14.23 -2.32
N GLU A 35 -3.07 14.50 -3.55
CA GLU A 35 -4.50 14.46 -3.90
C GLU A 35 -5.12 13.06 -3.74
N ARG A 36 -4.31 11.99 -3.74
CA ARG A 36 -4.77 10.60 -3.60
C ARG A 36 -5.28 10.27 -2.20
N ALA A 37 -4.99 11.11 -1.20
CA ALA A 37 -5.60 10.98 0.13
C ALA A 37 -7.15 11.02 0.06
N SER A 38 -7.71 11.70 -0.94
CA SER A 38 -9.16 11.79 -1.13
C SER A 38 -9.83 10.47 -1.54
N GLU A 39 -9.06 9.48 -1.98
CA GLU A 39 -9.58 8.16 -2.37
C GLU A 39 -9.96 7.30 -1.15
N PHE A 40 -9.50 7.68 0.05
CA PHE A 40 -9.74 6.96 1.31
C PHE A 40 -10.40 7.87 2.36
N PRO A 41 -11.61 8.41 2.10
CA PRO A 41 -12.21 9.47 2.92
C PRO A 41 -12.54 9.05 4.36
N ASP A 42 -12.70 7.76 4.61
CA ASP A 42 -13.02 7.20 5.93
C ASP A 42 -11.79 7.05 6.84
N ALA A 43 -10.58 7.18 6.28
CA ALA A 43 -9.33 7.06 7.02
C ALA A 43 -8.61 8.43 7.07
N LYS A 44 -8.38 8.94 8.28
CA LYS A 44 -7.60 10.18 8.46
C LYS A 44 -6.08 9.97 8.46
N VAL A 45 -5.64 8.73 8.67
CA VAL A 45 -4.23 8.33 8.74
C VAL A 45 -4.08 7.06 7.92
N HIS A 46 -3.31 7.14 6.85
CA HIS A 46 -3.15 6.09 5.85
C HIS A 46 -1.95 5.17 6.16
N ARG A 47 -1.82 4.75 7.43
CA ARG A 47 -0.67 3.95 7.87
C ARG A 47 -0.95 2.46 7.72
N MET A 48 -0.07 1.76 7.02
CA MET A 48 -0.05 0.30 6.99
C MET A 48 0.12 -0.26 8.41
N SER A 49 -0.70 -1.26 8.77
CA SER A 49 -0.57 -1.93 10.07
C SER A 49 0.66 -2.84 10.12
N GLU A 50 1.15 -3.09 11.33
CA GLU A 50 2.30 -3.98 11.54
C GLU A 50 2.07 -5.39 11.00
N GLY A 51 0.88 -5.96 11.22
CA GLY A 51 0.56 -7.29 10.70
C GLY A 51 0.55 -7.38 9.16
N VAL A 52 0.12 -6.31 8.47
CA VAL A 52 0.18 -6.25 7.01
C VAL A 52 1.63 -6.08 6.53
N LEU A 53 2.42 -5.25 7.22
CA LEU A 53 3.84 -5.08 6.92
C LEU A 53 4.62 -6.40 7.07
N GLU A 54 4.41 -7.13 8.16
CA GLU A 54 5.03 -8.44 8.39
C GLU A 54 4.68 -9.43 7.28
N GLU A 55 3.42 -9.49 6.87
CA GLU A 55 2.97 -10.40 5.82
C GLU A 55 3.53 -10.01 4.45
N ALA A 56 3.55 -8.72 4.13
CA ALA A 56 4.15 -8.23 2.89
C ALA A 56 5.64 -8.61 2.81
N VAL A 57 6.38 -8.44 3.91
CA VAL A 57 7.80 -8.85 3.99
C VAL A 57 7.96 -10.34 3.74
N LYS A 58 7.16 -11.21 4.38
CA LYS A 58 7.23 -12.68 4.18
C LYS A 58 6.94 -13.13 2.76
N GLN A 59 6.13 -12.38 2.01
CA GLN A 59 5.78 -12.73 0.64
C GLN A 59 6.79 -12.22 -0.39
N ILE A 60 7.62 -11.24 -0.04
CA ILE A 60 8.51 -10.53 -0.97
C ILE A 60 10.01 -10.83 -0.70
N LEU A 61 10.39 -11.14 0.54
CA LEU A 61 11.75 -11.51 0.95
C LEU A 61 11.84 -12.98 1.39
#